data_AF-A0A938T6S4-F1
#
_entry.id   AF-A0A938T6S4-F1
#
_cell.length_a   1.000
_cell.length_b   1.000
_cell.length_c   1.000
_cell.angle_alpha   90.00
_cell.angle_beta   90.00
_cell.angle_gamma   90.00
#
_symmetry.space_group_name_H-M   'P 1'
#
loop_
_entity.id
_entity.type
_entity.pdbx_description
1 polymer ?
#
loop_
_entity_poly.entity_id
_entity_poly.type
_entity_poly.pdbx_seq_one_letter_code
_entity_poly.pdbx_strand_id
1 'polypeptide(L)'
;MNPTSVLPIVEKYNNRRGSLISILEEIQSQYGYLPSEALQVVADRTGRSLVDIYGVATFYKAFRLKPRGKHLICTCLGTACHVRGGPSIAQEFEGQLGIKRTGETTPDKEFTLETVMCLGACALGPIVVADGHYFPNVTTSQVKTIIGRTREGLDKIEVQKDKRIFPVEVACPRCNHTLMDPDHLVDGHPSIRVTVSFGEEHGWLRLSSLYGSYTIETGSEIPMGTIAHFFCPHCHAELIGASNCMACEAPMVPMIVQGGAIVQICSRRGCRSHMLDLDATAVT
;
A
#
# COMPACT_ATOMS: atom_id res chain seq x y z
N MET A 1 -22.06 4.36 13.59
CA MET A 1 -21.53 5.19 12.47
C MET A 1 -22.06 6.60 12.66
N ASN A 2 -21.24 7.65 12.47
CA ASN A 2 -21.67 9.03 12.70
C ASN A 2 -22.08 9.67 11.36
N PRO A 3 -23.38 9.87 11.06
CA PRO A 3 -23.84 10.35 9.74
C PRO A 3 -23.29 11.74 9.36
N THR A 4 -22.79 12.48 10.33
CA THR A 4 -22.20 13.83 10.18
C THR A 4 -20.92 13.86 9.35
N SER A 5 -20.15 12.77 9.27
CA SER A 5 -18.88 12.74 8.52
C SER A 5 -19.02 12.57 7.02
N VAL A 6 -20.23 12.28 6.51
CA VAL A 6 -20.49 12.14 5.05
C VAL A 6 -20.80 13.50 4.41
N LEU A 7 -21.31 14.46 5.18
CA LEU A 7 -21.71 15.79 4.69
C LEU A 7 -20.54 16.58 4.05
N PRO A 8 -19.33 16.63 4.64
CA PRO A 8 -18.20 17.36 4.03
C PRO A 8 -17.78 16.76 2.69
N ILE A 9 -17.89 15.43 2.54
CA ILE A 9 -17.56 14.73 1.28
C ILE A 9 -18.53 15.15 0.19
N VAL A 10 -19.83 15.19 0.49
CA VAL A 10 -20.84 15.61 -0.49
C VAL A 10 -20.66 17.08 -0.85
N GLU A 11 -20.35 17.95 0.11
CA GLU A 11 -20.10 19.38 -0.12
C GLU A 11 -18.88 19.64 -1.01
N LYS A 12 -17.80 18.86 -0.83
CA LYS A 12 -16.58 18.93 -1.66
C LYS A 12 -16.86 18.73 -3.16
N TYR A 13 -17.87 17.93 -3.51
CA TYR A 13 -18.22 17.62 -4.90
C TYR A 13 -19.55 18.23 -5.37
N ASN A 14 -20.16 19.10 -4.56
CA ASN A 14 -21.42 19.75 -4.91
C ASN A 14 -21.24 20.59 -6.19
N ASN A 15 -22.27 20.62 -7.06
CA ASN A 15 -22.30 21.31 -8.37
C ASN A 15 -21.48 20.73 -9.55
N ARG A 16 -20.89 19.53 -9.47
CA ARG A 16 -20.27 18.88 -10.65
C ARG A 16 -21.16 17.79 -11.23
N ARG A 17 -21.52 17.89 -12.53
CA ARG A 17 -22.14 16.78 -13.25
C ARG A 17 -21.19 15.57 -13.24
N GLY A 18 -21.66 14.42 -12.77
CA GLY A 18 -20.87 13.18 -12.69
C GLY A 18 -20.19 12.90 -11.34
N SER A 19 -20.40 13.71 -10.31
CA SER A 19 -19.74 13.56 -9.00
C SER A 19 -20.13 12.33 -8.18
N LEU A 20 -21.23 11.64 -8.53
CA LEU A 20 -21.75 10.53 -7.72
C LEU A 20 -20.72 9.40 -7.53
N ILE A 21 -19.99 9.03 -8.58
CA ILE A 21 -18.96 7.98 -8.49
C ILE A 21 -17.86 8.41 -7.50
N SER A 22 -17.35 9.64 -7.61
CA SER A 22 -16.32 10.17 -6.71
C SER A 22 -16.78 10.25 -5.25
N ILE A 23 -18.04 10.63 -5.02
CA ILE A 23 -18.63 10.64 -3.66
C ILE A 23 -18.66 9.22 -3.09
N LEU A 24 -19.13 8.25 -3.87
CA LEU A 24 -19.16 6.84 -3.44
C LEU A 24 -17.76 6.27 -3.22
N GLU A 25 -16.78 6.63 -4.05
CA GLU A 25 -15.38 6.23 -3.87
C GLU A 25 -14.79 6.76 -2.57
N GLU A 26 -15.02 8.04 -2.23
CA GLU A 26 -14.49 8.65 -1.01
C GLU A 26 -15.18 8.10 0.25
N ILE A 27 -16.50 7.87 0.20
CA ILE A 27 -17.22 7.17 1.28
C ILE A 27 -16.66 5.76 1.47
N GLN A 28 -16.48 5.00 0.38
CA GLN A 28 -15.92 3.66 0.46
C GLN A 28 -14.47 3.66 0.95
N SER A 29 -13.67 4.66 0.58
CA SER A 29 -12.31 4.82 1.07
C SER A 29 -12.29 5.05 2.59
N GLN A 30 -13.24 5.83 3.11
CA GLN A 30 -13.34 6.12 4.54
C GLN A 30 -13.87 4.95 5.37
N TYR A 31 -14.89 4.23 4.89
CA TYR A 31 -15.57 3.18 5.67
C TYR A 31 -15.24 1.74 5.23
N GLY A 32 -14.51 1.57 4.13
CA GLY A 32 -14.20 0.26 3.53
C GLY A 32 -15.34 -0.39 2.73
N TYR A 33 -16.55 0.18 2.83
CA TYR A 33 -17.78 -0.22 2.11
C TYR A 33 -18.72 0.99 2.01
N LEU A 34 -19.90 0.81 1.42
CA LEU A 34 -20.97 1.79 1.27
C LEU A 34 -22.13 1.46 2.21
N PRO A 35 -22.21 2.09 3.38
CA PRO A 35 -23.29 1.86 4.35
C PRO A 35 -24.61 2.45 3.86
N SER A 36 -25.73 1.80 4.17
CA SER A 36 -27.07 2.26 3.77
C SER A 36 -27.38 3.66 4.26
N GLU A 37 -26.96 4.00 5.48
CA GLU A 37 -27.18 5.30 6.10
C GLU A 37 -26.39 6.39 5.35
N ALA A 38 -25.18 6.08 4.87
CA ALA A 38 -24.39 7.02 4.09
C ALA A 38 -25.02 7.27 2.71
N LEU A 39 -25.55 6.22 2.06
CA LEU A 39 -26.23 6.36 0.78
C LEU A 39 -27.52 7.19 0.89
N GLN A 40 -28.25 7.09 2.01
CA GLN A 40 -29.40 7.95 2.31
C GLN A 40 -28.99 9.42 2.42
N VAL A 41 -27.93 9.73 3.18
CA VAL A 41 -27.41 11.10 3.28
C VAL A 41 -26.99 11.65 1.91
N VAL A 42 -26.38 10.83 1.06
CA VAL A 42 -26.02 11.23 -0.32
C VAL A 42 -27.27 11.50 -1.15
N ALA A 43 -28.32 10.66 -1.05
CA ALA A 43 -29.59 10.88 -1.74
C ALA A 43 -30.21 12.21 -1.37
N ASP A 44 -30.36 12.46 -0.06
CA ASP A 44 -30.98 13.66 0.49
C ASP A 44 -30.23 14.94 0.08
N ARG A 45 -28.89 14.89 0.05
CA ARG A 45 -28.06 16.05 -0.27
C ARG A 45 -27.87 16.30 -1.76
N THR A 46 -27.86 15.25 -2.58
CA THR A 46 -27.70 15.39 -4.03
C THR A 46 -29.03 15.56 -4.78
N GLY A 47 -30.16 15.38 -4.09
CA GLY A 47 -31.49 15.40 -4.67
C GLY A 47 -31.77 14.23 -5.62
N ARG A 48 -30.96 13.16 -5.57
CA ARG A 48 -31.11 11.96 -6.38
C ARG A 48 -31.94 10.91 -5.64
N SER A 49 -32.64 10.06 -6.38
CA SER A 49 -33.35 8.95 -5.76
C SER A 49 -32.36 7.94 -5.19
N LEU A 50 -32.70 7.34 -4.03
CA LEU A 50 -31.91 6.27 -3.43
C LEU A 50 -31.74 5.09 -4.43
N VAL A 51 -32.76 4.84 -5.24
CA VAL A 51 -32.77 3.77 -6.26
C VAL A 51 -31.69 4.00 -7.31
N ASP A 52 -31.54 5.24 -7.80
CA ASP A 52 -30.49 5.57 -8.78
C ASP A 52 -29.09 5.37 -8.19
N ILE A 53 -28.91 5.74 -6.92
CA ILE A 53 -27.64 5.57 -6.21
C ILE A 53 -27.32 4.09 -6.03
N TYR A 54 -28.29 3.29 -5.59
CA TYR A 54 -28.11 1.83 -5.51
C TYR A 54 -27.87 1.21 -6.89
N GLY A 55 -28.53 1.73 -7.94
CA GLY A 55 -28.28 1.33 -9.32
C GLY A 55 -26.81 1.50 -9.71
N VAL A 56 -26.23 2.66 -9.44
CA VAL A 56 -24.80 2.91 -9.68
C VAL A 56 -23.91 2.04 -8.78
N ALA A 57 -24.20 1.95 -7.48
CA ALA A 57 -23.40 1.19 -6.52
C ALA A 57 -23.41 -0.33 -6.80
N THR A 58 -24.48 -0.86 -7.39
CA THR A 58 -24.58 -2.27 -7.78
C THR A 58 -24.06 -2.54 -9.19
N PHE A 59 -24.09 -1.53 -10.07
CA PHE A 59 -23.58 -1.64 -11.43
C PHE A 59 -22.05 -1.80 -11.46
N TYR A 60 -21.32 -1.00 -10.68
CA TYR A 60 -19.86 -1.08 -10.62
C TYR A 60 -19.39 -2.08 -9.57
N LYS A 61 -18.74 -3.18 -10.00
CA LYS A 61 -18.12 -4.17 -9.10
C LYS A 61 -17.07 -3.59 -8.14
N ALA A 62 -16.53 -2.41 -8.43
CA ALA A 62 -15.59 -1.73 -7.55
C ALA A 62 -16.24 -1.27 -6.23
N PHE A 63 -17.56 -1.05 -6.23
CA PHE A 63 -18.31 -0.65 -5.05
C PHE A 63 -18.77 -1.85 -4.23
N ARG A 64 -18.74 -1.68 -2.91
CA ARG A 64 -18.95 -2.72 -1.91
C ARG A 64 -20.08 -2.29 -1.00
N LEU A 65 -21.20 -3.00 -1.05
CA LEU A 65 -22.35 -2.71 -0.18
C LEU A 65 -22.27 -3.43 1.18
N LYS A 66 -21.29 -4.33 1.33
CA LYS A 66 -21.10 -5.13 2.54
C LYS A 66 -19.69 -4.90 3.10
N PRO A 67 -19.52 -4.94 4.43
CA PRO A 67 -18.20 -4.89 5.04
C PRO A 67 -17.37 -6.09 4.59
N ARG A 68 -16.08 -5.86 4.36
CA ARG A 68 -15.08 -6.90 4.11
C ARG A 68 -14.28 -7.18 5.37
N GLY A 69 -13.65 -8.35 5.40
CA GLY A 69 -12.67 -8.69 6.41
C GLY A 69 -11.38 -7.89 6.22
N LYS A 70 -10.48 -8.03 7.18
CA LYS A 70 -9.17 -7.38 7.18
C LYS A 70 -8.34 -7.73 5.93
N HIS A 71 -8.46 -8.95 5.44
CA HIS A 71 -7.72 -9.51 4.32
C HIS A 71 -8.67 -9.92 3.20
N LEU A 72 -8.31 -9.61 1.96
CA LEU A 72 -9.06 -9.97 0.76
C LEU A 72 -8.29 -10.99 -0.05
N ILE A 73 -8.90 -12.15 -0.31
CA ILE A 73 -8.38 -13.17 -1.21
C ILE A 73 -9.29 -13.23 -2.43
N CYS A 74 -8.72 -13.13 -3.62
CA CYS A 74 -9.43 -13.19 -4.90
C CYS A 74 -8.88 -14.31 -5.78
N THR A 75 -9.71 -15.31 -6.08
CA THR A 75 -9.32 -16.45 -6.92
C THR A 75 -9.81 -16.25 -8.35
N CYS A 76 -8.93 -16.39 -9.34
CA CYS A 76 -9.29 -16.30 -10.75
C CYS A 76 -10.01 -17.56 -11.23
N LEU A 77 -11.22 -17.37 -11.77
CA LEU A 77 -12.02 -18.41 -12.42
C LEU A 77 -12.20 -18.16 -13.92
N GLY A 78 -11.31 -17.37 -14.52
CA GLY A 78 -11.29 -17.20 -15.98
C GLY A 78 -10.92 -18.46 -16.71
N THR A 79 -11.27 -18.56 -17.99
CA THR A 79 -11.19 -19.80 -18.79
C THR A 79 -9.88 -20.56 -18.59
N ALA A 80 -8.74 -19.88 -18.68
CA ALA A 80 -7.42 -20.50 -18.49
C ALA A 80 -7.20 -21.02 -17.06
N CYS A 81 -7.63 -20.29 -16.04
CA CYS A 81 -7.52 -20.73 -14.65
C CYS A 81 -8.55 -21.82 -14.34
N HIS A 82 -9.73 -21.74 -14.94
CA HIS A 82 -10.82 -22.70 -14.77
C HIS A 82 -10.37 -24.10 -15.18
N VAL A 83 -9.82 -24.23 -16.39
CA VAL A 83 -9.33 -25.53 -16.91
C VAL A 83 -8.09 -26.05 -16.19
N ARG A 84 -7.33 -25.16 -15.52
CA ARG A 84 -6.13 -25.52 -14.74
C ARG A 84 -6.42 -25.81 -13.26
N GLY A 85 -7.69 -25.93 -12.85
CA GLY A 85 -8.06 -26.29 -11.47
C GLY A 85 -8.38 -25.11 -10.54
N GLY A 86 -8.62 -23.92 -11.09
CA GLY A 86 -9.09 -22.74 -10.33
C GLY A 86 -10.32 -23.01 -9.42
N PRO A 87 -11.35 -23.77 -9.86
CA PRO A 87 -12.48 -24.12 -9.01
C PRO A 87 -12.08 -24.93 -7.78
N SER A 88 -11.18 -25.91 -7.95
CA SER A 88 -10.67 -26.70 -6.83
C SER A 88 -9.90 -25.85 -5.82
N ILE A 89 -9.15 -24.86 -6.30
CA ILE A 89 -8.44 -23.91 -5.43
C ILE A 89 -9.44 -23.04 -4.65
N ALA A 90 -10.47 -22.52 -5.32
CA ALA A 90 -11.52 -21.75 -4.65
C ALA A 90 -12.24 -22.58 -3.56
N GLN A 91 -12.58 -23.84 -3.85
CA GLN A 91 -13.18 -24.76 -2.87
C GLN A 91 -12.27 -25.04 -1.68
N GLU A 92 -10.97 -25.20 -1.91
CA GLU A 92 -10.01 -25.40 -0.82
C GLU A 92 -9.93 -24.15 0.08
N PHE A 93 -9.97 -22.94 -0.49
CA PHE A 93 -10.09 -21.71 0.31
C PHE A 93 -11.40 -21.68 1.12
N GLU A 94 -12.52 -22.08 0.52
CA GLU A 94 -13.81 -22.16 1.22
C GLU A 94 -13.73 -23.12 2.43
N GLY A 95 -13.14 -24.30 2.24
CA GLY A 95 -12.95 -25.30 3.28
C GLY A 95 -12.04 -24.83 4.42
N GLN A 96 -10.90 -24.21 4.08
CA GLN A 96 -9.92 -23.74 5.08
C GLN A 96 -10.44 -22.52 5.87
N LEU A 97 -11.22 -21.64 5.24
CA LEU A 97 -11.77 -20.43 5.87
C LEU A 97 -13.14 -20.68 6.54
N GLY A 98 -13.77 -21.84 6.32
CA GLY A 98 -15.08 -22.17 6.88
C GLY A 98 -16.22 -21.32 6.32
N ILE A 99 -16.08 -20.81 5.10
CA ILE A 99 -17.09 -20.01 4.40
C ILE A 99 -17.89 -20.88 3.43
N LYS A 100 -19.18 -20.61 3.29
CA LYS A 100 -20.08 -21.48 2.51
C LYS A 100 -20.15 -21.07 1.04
N ARG A 101 -19.83 -19.81 0.73
CA ARG A 101 -19.92 -19.25 -0.62
C ARG A 101 -18.84 -18.20 -0.85
N THR A 102 -18.30 -18.17 -2.06
CA THR A 102 -17.53 -17.00 -2.56
C THR A 102 -18.33 -15.70 -2.41
N GLY A 103 -17.65 -14.64 -1.99
CA GLY A 103 -18.22 -13.32 -1.65
C GLY A 103 -18.57 -13.16 -0.16
N GLU A 104 -18.40 -14.21 0.66
CA GLU A 104 -18.61 -14.14 2.10
C GLU A 104 -17.34 -13.72 2.85
N THR A 105 -17.57 -13.06 3.98
CA THR A 105 -16.53 -12.75 4.96
C THR A 105 -16.65 -13.73 6.11
N THR A 106 -15.51 -14.22 6.57
CA THR A 106 -15.36 -15.08 7.76
C THR A 106 -16.03 -14.46 9.01
N PRO A 107 -16.55 -15.26 9.94
CA PRO A 107 -17.26 -14.76 11.13
C PRO A 107 -16.40 -13.86 12.06
N ASP A 108 -15.10 -14.10 12.08
CA ASP A 108 -14.10 -13.29 12.82
C ASP A 108 -13.73 -11.98 12.10
N LYS A 109 -14.28 -11.74 10.90
CA LYS A 109 -13.98 -10.60 10.02
C LYS A 109 -12.51 -10.52 9.64
N GLU A 110 -11.80 -11.63 9.63
CA GLU A 110 -10.39 -11.64 9.26
C GLU A 110 -10.20 -11.71 7.74
N PHE A 111 -10.94 -12.59 7.06
CA PHE A 111 -10.82 -12.86 5.62
C PHE A 111 -12.13 -12.68 4.87
N THR A 112 -12.06 -12.12 3.67
CA THR A 112 -13.09 -12.20 2.63
C THR A 112 -12.53 -12.97 1.44
N LEU A 113 -13.24 -14.00 0.98
CA LEU A 113 -12.91 -14.70 -0.27
C LEU A 113 -13.82 -14.21 -1.39
N GLU A 114 -13.25 -13.78 -2.49
CA GLU A 114 -13.96 -13.43 -3.71
C GLU A 114 -13.46 -14.26 -4.89
N THR A 115 -14.27 -14.35 -5.93
CA THR A 115 -13.84 -14.88 -7.23
C THR A 115 -14.03 -13.84 -8.32
N VAL A 116 -13.15 -13.90 -9.30
CA VAL A 116 -13.16 -12.99 -10.45
C VAL A 116 -13.06 -13.78 -11.75
N MET A 117 -13.71 -13.28 -12.79
CA MET A 117 -13.72 -13.94 -14.09
C MET A 117 -12.40 -13.82 -14.84
N CYS A 118 -11.57 -12.80 -14.61
CA CYS A 118 -10.26 -12.74 -15.24
C CYS A 118 -9.37 -11.75 -14.50
N LEU A 119 -8.10 -12.12 -14.31
CA LEU A 119 -7.05 -11.24 -13.79
C LEU A 119 -6.03 -10.84 -14.87
N GLY A 120 -6.26 -11.20 -16.14
CA GLY A 120 -5.41 -10.84 -17.28
C GLY A 120 -4.06 -11.58 -17.37
N ALA A 121 -3.68 -12.35 -16.34
CA ALA A 121 -2.39 -13.03 -16.26
C ALA A 121 -2.46 -14.53 -16.61
N CYS A 122 -3.08 -14.88 -17.75
CA CYS A 122 -3.34 -16.28 -18.13
C CYS A 122 -2.08 -17.16 -18.20
N ALA A 123 -0.92 -16.59 -18.54
CA ALA A 123 0.35 -17.31 -18.58
C ALA A 123 0.76 -17.87 -17.20
N LEU A 124 0.33 -17.22 -16.12
CA LEU A 124 0.67 -17.54 -14.73
C LEU A 124 -0.46 -18.28 -13.98
N GLY A 125 -1.52 -18.67 -14.68
CA GLY A 125 -2.68 -19.33 -14.09
C GLY A 125 -2.40 -20.78 -13.69
N PRO A 126 -3.02 -21.31 -12.61
CA PRO A 126 -4.02 -20.67 -11.76
C PRO A 126 -3.43 -19.56 -10.89
N ILE A 127 -4.14 -18.43 -10.78
CA ILE A 127 -3.67 -17.24 -10.08
C ILE A 127 -4.64 -16.83 -8.99
N VAL A 128 -4.08 -16.49 -7.84
CA VAL A 128 -4.78 -15.97 -6.67
C VAL A 128 -4.14 -14.63 -6.31
N VAL A 129 -4.95 -13.65 -5.92
CA VAL A 129 -4.47 -12.37 -5.40
C VAL A 129 -4.91 -12.25 -3.96
N ALA A 130 -3.98 -12.04 -3.03
CA ALA A 130 -4.30 -11.75 -1.64
C ALA A 130 -3.73 -10.37 -1.26
N ASP A 131 -4.58 -9.46 -0.78
CA ASP A 131 -4.23 -8.07 -0.43
C ASP A 131 -3.40 -7.33 -1.51
N GLY A 132 -3.69 -7.60 -2.79
CA GLY A 132 -2.98 -7.00 -3.92
C GLY A 132 -1.70 -7.73 -4.35
N HIS A 133 -1.25 -8.73 -3.60
CA HIS A 133 -0.11 -9.58 -3.97
C HIS A 133 -0.54 -10.73 -4.85
N TYR A 134 0.18 -10.94 -5.95
CA TYR A 134 -0.10 -11.97 -6.94
C TYR A 134 0.62 -13.28 -6.60
N PHE A 135 -0.13 -14.37 -6.52
CA PHE A 135 0.37 -15.74 -6.35
C PHE A 135 0.17 -16.51 -7.66
N PRO A 136 1.23 -16.76 -8.43
CA PRO A 136 1.15 -17.49 -9.69
C PRO A 136 1.20 -19.01 -9.47
N ASN A 137 0.70 -19.79 -10.44
CA ASN A 137 0.77 -21.25 -10.48
C ASN A 137 0.29 -21.93 -9.18
N VAL A 138 -0.79 -21.41 -8.61
CA VAL A 138 -1.29 -21.85 -7.31
C VAL A 138 -1.86 -23.26 -7.42
N THR A 139 -1.53 -24.11 -6.44
CA THR A 139 -2.13 -25.42 -6.24
C THR A 139 -2.93 -25.47 -4.93
N THR A 140 -3.80 -26.47 -4.78
CA THR A 140 -4.60 -26.65 -3.55
C THR A 140 -3.72 -26.81 -2.30
N SER A 141 -2.56 -27.46 -2.41
CA SER A 141 -1.63 -27.62 -1.27
C SER A 141 -1.02 -26.30 -0.77
N GLN A 142 -0.97 -25.27 -1.63
CA GLN A 142 -0.43 -23.96 -1.26
C GLN A 142 -1.45 -23.06 -0.55
N VAL A 143 -2.74 -23.40 -0.59
CA VAL A 143 -3.82 -22.56 -0.04
C VAL A 143 -3.60 -22.26 1.44
N LYS A 144 -3.31 -23.28 2.26
CA LYS A 144 -3.03 -23.11 3.69
C LYS A 144 -1.87 -22.15 3.95
N THR A 145 -0.81 -22.26 3.15
CA THR A 145 0.36 -21.38 3.24
C THR A 145 0.02 -19.94 2.84
N ILE A 146 -0.78 -19.75 1.79
CA ILE A 146 -1.23 -18.42 1.35
C ILE A 146 -2.07 -17.76 2.44
N ILE A 147 -3.02 -18.48 3.06
CA ILE A 147 -3.84 -17.97 4.17
C ILE A 147 -2.95 -17.56 5.35
N GLY A 148 -2.01 -18.43 5.76
CA GLY A 148 -1.08 -18.15 6.85
C GLY A 148 -0.24 -16.91 6.59
N ARG A 149 0.39 -16.81 5.42
CA ARG A 149 1.16 -15.63 5.00
C ARG A 149 0.33 -14.36 4.95
N THR A 150 -0.92 -14.46 4.50
CA THR A 150 -1.83 -13.31 4.43
C THR A 150 -2.20 -12.82 5.83
N ARG A 151 -2.49 -13.73 6.76
CA ARG A 151 -2.76 -13.43 8.19
C ARG A 151 -1.57 -12.75 8.86
N GLU A 152 -0.35 -13.22 8.58
CA GLU A 152 0.88 -12.64 9.12
C GLU A 152 1.15 -11.24 8.54
N GLY A 153 0.70 -10.98 7.31
CA GLY A 153 0.85 -9.73 6.57
C GLY A 153 1.88 -9.87 5.46
N LEU A 154 1.43 -9.76 4.20
CA LEU A 154 2.27 -9.95 3.01
C LEU A 154 3.26 -8.82 2.75
N ASP A 155 3.02 -7.65 3.36
CA ASP A 155 3.94 -6.53 3.35
C ASP A 155 5.02 -6.65 4.45
N LYS A 156 4.99 -7.69 5.29
CA LYS A 156 6.05 -7.95 6.24
C LYS A 156 7.27 -8.49 5.51
N ILE A 157 8.30 -7.66 5.52
CA ILE A 157 9.59 -7.94 4.94
C ILE A 157 10.36 -8.86 5.90
N GLU A 158 10.45 -10.15 5.57
CA GLU A 158 11.45 -11.03 6.17
C GLU A 158 12.78 -10.81 5.46
N VAL A 159 13.56 -9.87 5.98
CA VAL A 159 14.89 -9.46 5.52
C VAL A 159 15.80 -10.63 5.14
N GLN A 160 15.73 -11.75 5.86
CA GLN A 160 16.60 -12.91 5.64
C GLN A 160 16.17 -13.84 4.49
N LYS A 161 14.92 -13.74 4.00
CA LYS A 161 14.38 -14.68 2.99
C LYS A 161 13.95 -14.01 1.68
N ASP A 162 13.69 -12.70 1.67
CA ASP A 162 13.28 -12.00 0.46
C ASP A 162 14.49 -11.60 -0.40
N LYS A 163 14.73 -12.34 -1.49
CA LYS A 163 15.83 -12.09 -2.43
C LYS A 163 15.76 -10.73 -3.15
N ARG A 164 14.64 -10.00 -3.02
CA ARG A 164 14.46 -8.65 -3.59
C ARG A 164 15.02 -7.56 -2.67
N ILE A 165 15.39 -7.92 -1.46
CA ILE A 165 15.87 -7.02 -0.42
C ILE A 165 17.37 -7.23 -0.32
N PHE A 166 18.11 -6.18 -0.63
CA PHE A 166 19.55 -6.17 -0.59
C PHE A 166 20.01 -4.89 0.12
N PRO A 167 21.14 -4.94 0.84
CA PRO A 167 21.71 -3.75 1.45
C PRO A 167 22.18 -2.79 0.34
N VAL A 168 21.83 -1.52 0.49
CA VAL A 168 22.37 -0.42 -0.29
C VAL A 168 23.37 0.35 0.57
N GLU A 169 24.55 0.58 0.02
CA GLU A 169 25.52 1.50 0.60
C GLU A 169 25.33 2.87 -0.04
N VAL A 170 25.06 3.88 0.78
CA VAL A 170 24.69 5.20 0.27
C VAL A 170 25.61 6.33 0.75
N ALA A 171 25.73 7.35 -0.09
CA ALA A 171 26.52 8.55 0.14
C ALA A 171 25.70 9.81 -0.14
N CYS A 172 26.15 10.92 0.43
CA CYS A 172 25.55 12.23 0.22
C CYS A 172 25.75 12.70 -1.23
N PRO A 173 24.71 13.14 -1.94
CA PRO A 173 24.84 13.66 -3.31
C PRO A 173 25.59 15.00 -3.41
N ARG A 174 25.87 15.67 -2.29
CA ARG A 174 26.54 16.97 -2.26
C ARG A 174 28.02 16.88 -1.95
N CYS A 175 28.41 16.06 -0.98
CA CYS A 175 29.81 15.94 -0.55
C CYS A 175 30.42 14.56 -0.80
N ASN A 176 29.62 13.62 -1.32
CA ASN A 176 30.02 12.22 -1.57
C ASN A 176 30.52 11.46 -0.34
N HIS A 177 30.33 12.01 0.87
CA HIS A 177 30.65 11.29 2.10
C HIS A 177 29.61 10.20 2.34
N THR A 178 30.07 9.05 2.85
CA THR A 178 29.18 7.96 3.23
C THR A 178 28.15 8.43 4.25
N LEU A 179 26.89 8.03 4.08
CA LEU A 179 25.85 8.25 5.09
C LEU A 179 25.65 6.99 5.95
N MET A 180 26.46 5.95 5.74
CA MET A 180 26.38 4.70 6.49
C MET A 180 26.93 4.87 7.91
N ASP A 181 26.22 4.32 8.89
CA ASP A 181 26.59 4.25 10.31
C ASP A 181 26.81 2.77 10.66
N PRO A 182 28.06 2.27 10.57
CA PRO A 182 28.38 0.86 10.80
C PRO A 182 28.25 0.44 12.28
N ASP A 183 28.26 1.40 13.20
CA ASP A 183 28.19 1.15 14.64
C ASP A 183 26.74 0.91 15.12
N HIS A 184 25.75 1.25 14.28
CA HIS A 184 24.34 1.13 14.61
C HIS A 184 23.60 0.34 13.54
N LEU A 185 23.07 -0.82 13.95
CA LEU A 185 22.37 -1.73 13.05
C LEU A 185 20.87 -1.49 13.09
N VAL A 186 20.25 -1.36 11.91
CA VAL A 186 18.80 -1.42 11.72
C VAL A 186 18.52 -2.62 10.83
N ASP A 187 17.56 -3.46 11.22
CA ASP A 187 17.28 -4.74 10.56
C ASP A 187 18.54 -5.65 10.40
N GLY A 188 19.47 -5.57 11.34
CA GLY A 188 20.71 -6.36 11.33
C GLY A 188 21.79 -5.89 10.35
N HIS A 189 21.62 -4.73 9.71
CA HIS A 189 22.59 -4.15 8.75
C HIS A 189 22.99 -2.73 9.17
N PRO A 190 24.19 -2.25 8.77
CA PRO A 190 24.60 -0.86 8.99
C PRO A 190 23.50 0.11 8.58
N SER A 191 23.12 1.01 9.46
CA SER A 191 22.04 1.97 9.19
C SER A 191 22.52 3.13 8.33
N ILE A 192 21.58 3.87 7.74
CA ILE A 192 21.85 5.14 7.07
C ILE A 192 21.52 6.26 8.05
N ARG A 193 22.50 7.09 8.42
CA ARG A 193 22.33 8.19 9.36
C ARG A 193 22.22 9.53 8.64
N VAL A 194 21.15 10.24 8.96
CA VAL A 194 20.87 11.59 8.47
C VAL A 194 20.43 12.49 9.62
N THR A 195 20.52 13.80 9.42
CA THR A 195 19.89 14.78 10.31
C THR A 195 18.55 15.14 9.73
N VAL A 196 17.54 15.34 10.57
CA VAL A 196 16.20 15.75 10.14
C VAL A 196 15.71 16.97 10.89
N SER A 197 14.87 17.77 10.22
CA SER A 197 14.08 18.81 10.86
C SER A 197 12.62 18.71 10.46
N PHE A 198 11.73 18.99 11.41
CA PHE A 198 10.29 19.10 11.19
C PHE A 198 9.70 20.10 12.17
N GLY A 199 8.95 21.10 11.67
CA GLY A 199 8.53 22.23 12.50
C GLY A 199 9.75 22.97 13.08
N GLU A 200 9.81 23.09 14.41
CA GLU A 200 10.94 23.69 15.14
C GLU A 200 11.90 22.64 15.74
N GLU A 201 11.63 21.35 15.53
CA GLU A 201 12.44 20.26 16.07
C GLU A 201 13.54 19.83 15.10
N HIS A 202 14.72 19.56 15.67
CA HIS A 202 15.89 19.06 14.95
C HIS A 202 16.43 17.82 15.66
N GLY A 203 16.74 16.78 14.89
CA GLY A 203 17.22 15.52 15.45
C GLY A 203 17.95 14.65 14.44
N TRP A 204 18.40 13.48 14.89
CA TRP A 204 18.96 12.46 14.01
C TRP A 204 17.88 11.43 13.65
N LEU A 205 18.04 10.86 12.47
CA LEU A 205 17.23 9.78 11.93
C LEU A 205 18.16 8.71 11.37
N ARG A 206 17.90 7.46 11.75
CA ARG A 206 18.53 6.28 11.16
C ARG A 206 17.51 5.52 10.35
N LEU A 207 17.88 5.17 9.12
CA LEU A 207 17.09 4.37 8.21
C LEU A 207 17.73 2.99 8.06
N SER A 208 16.91 1.98 7.79
CA SER A 208 17.42 0.70 7.29
C SER A 208 18.15 0.90 5.96
N SER A 209 19.32 0.27 5.81
CA SER A 209 20.04 0.23 4.53
C SER A 209 19.49 -0.82 3.57
N LEU A 210 18.50 -1.60 3.98
CA LEU A 210 17.90 -2.61 3.13
C LEU A 210 16.88 -1.99 2.19
N TYR A 211 17.12 -2.12 0.88
CA TYR A 211 16.16 -1.62 -0.10
C TYR A 211 14.82 -2.35 0.05
N GLY A 212 13.75 -1.57 0.23
CA GLY A 212 12.41 -2.06 0.53
C GLY A 212 12.03 -2.03 2.01
N SER A 213 12.99 -1.95 2.95
CA SER A 213 12.66 -1.76 4.36
C SER A 213 12.21 -0.33 4.65
N TYR A 214 11.28 -0.21 5.61
CA TYR A 214 10.74 1.07 6.09
C TYR A 214 11.04 1.29 7.58
N THR A 215 11.88 0.44 8.16
CA THR A 215 12.30 0.56 9.56
C THR A 215 13.14 1.82 9.72
N ILE A 216 12.78 2.63 10.70
CA ILE A 216 13.53 3.81 11.09
C ILE A 216 13.69 3.87 12.60
N GLU A 217 14.75 4.53 13.04
CA GLU A 217 14.96 4.93 14.43
C GLU A 217 15.20 6.42 14.50
N THR A 218 14.56 7.10 15.44
CA THR A 218 14.60 8.56 15.57
C THR A 218 14.90 8.95 17.00
N GLY A 219 15.64 10.05 17.19
CA GLY A 219 15.86 10.63 18.52
C GLY A 219 14.61 11.23 19.16
N SER A 220 13.63 11.66 18.35
CA SER A 220 12.35 12.23 18.78
C SER A 220 11.22 11.69 17.89
N GLU A 221 10.02 11.51 18.43
CA GLU A 221 8.89 10.94 17.67
C GLU A 221 8.42 11.90 16.58
N ILE A 222 8.67 11.55 15.31
CA ILE A 222 8.12 12.27 14.16
C ILE A 222 6.64 11.85 13.97
N PRO A 223 5.66 12.77 14.08
CA PRO A 223 4.25 12.42 13.91
C PRO A 223 3.96 11.85 12.51
N MET A 224 3.03 10.90 12.43
CA MET A 224 2.59 10.30 11.16
C MET A 224 2.06 11.38 10.20
N GLY A 225 2.46 11.30 8.93
CA GLY A 225 2.07 12.25 7.89
C GLY A 225 2.92 13.51 7.80
N THR A 226 3.82 13.75 8.76
CA THR A 226 4.73 14.91 8.75
C THR A 226 5.76 14.80 7.62
N ILE A 227 6.01 15.90 6.91
CA ILE A 227 7.11 16.01 5.95
C ILE A 227 8.35 16.43 6.72
N ALA A 228 9.37 15.56 6.75
CA ALA A 228 10.64 15.87 7.37
C ALA A 228 11.66 16.32 6.32
N HIS A 229 12.45 17.33 6.65
CA HIS A 229 13.58 17.78 5.82
C HIS A 229 14.83 17.02 6.23
N PHE A 230 15.59 16.52 5.25
CA PHE A 230 16.74 15.65 5.49
C PHE A 230 18.02 16.42 5.19
N PHE A 231 19.02 16.27 6.03
CA PHE A 231 20.31 16.94 5.91
C PHE A 231 21.45 15.94 6.07
N CYS A 232 22.51 16.17 5.30
CA CYS A 232 23.75 15.41 5.46
C CYS A 232 24.40 15.75 6.81
N PRO A 233 24.78 14.76 7.64
CA PRO A 233 25.47 15.02 8.90
C PRO A 233 26.91 15.54 8.72
N HIS A 234 27.48 15.44 7.52
CA HIS A 234 28.86 15.84 7.24
C HIS A 234 28.98 17.24 6.64
N CYS A 235 28.17 17.57 5.63
CA CYS A 235 28.21 18.89 4.97
C CYS A 235 27.03 19.79 5.33
N HIS A 236 26.06 19.30 6.11
CA HIS A 236 24.84 20.01 6.52
C HIS A 236 23.95 20.49 5.37
N ALA A 237 24.26 20.10 4.13
CA ALA A 237 23.42 20.40 2.98
C ALA A 237 22.10 19.63 3.07
N GLU A 238 21.01 20.31 2.69
CA GLU A 238 19.70 19.69 2.56
C GLU A 238 19.70 18.69 1.38
N LEU A 239 19.16 17.50 1.65
CA LEU A 239 19.03 16.38 0.72
C LEU A 239 17.65 16.45 0.05
N ILE A 240 17.46 17.46 -0.79
CA ILE A 240 16.21 17.64 -1.54
C ILE A 240 16.37 17.23 -3.01
N GLY A 241 15.46 16.40 -3.49
CA GLY A 241 15.40 15.93 -4.87
C GLY A 241 14.52 16.82 -5.75
N ALA A 242 14.64 16.65 -7.07
CA ALA A 242 13.85 17.38 -8.06
C ALA A 242 12.44 16.79 -8.30
N SER A 243 12.17 15.60 -7.76
CA SER A 243 10.94 14.83 -7.96
C SER A 243 10.10 14.80 -6.68
N ASN A 244 8.78 14.68 -6.88
CA ASN A 244 7.83 14.46 -5.80
C ASN A 244 7.37 12.99 -5.80
N CYS A 245 7.01 12.50 -4.62
CA CYS A 245 6.49 11.16 -4.41
C CYS A 245 5.18 10.94 -5.18
N MET A 246 5.11 9.91 -6.03
CA MET A 246 3.89 9.61 -6.80
C MET A 246 2.69 9.20 -5.92
N ALA A 247 2.95 8.72 -4.70
CA ALA A 247 1.90 8.25 -3.79
C ALA A 247 1.31 9.36 -2.90
N CYS A 248 2.10 10.38 -2.56
CA CYS A 248 1.68 11.38 -1.56
C CYS A 248 2.13 12.82 -1.86
N GLU A 249 2.79 13.04 -2.99
CA GLU A 249 3.26 14.32 -3.52
C GLU A 249 4.33 15.04 -2.67
N ALA A 250 4.81 14.43 -1.59
CA ALA A 250 5.89 14.98 -0.78
C ALA A 250 7.24 14.95 -1.53
N PRO A 251 8.19 15.86 -1.23
CA PRO A 251 9.51 15.86 -1.85
C PRO A 251 10.26 14.54 -1.64
N MET A 252 10.99 14.09 -2.66
CA MET A 252 11.85 12.93 -2.55
C MET A 252 13.26 13.33 -2.08
N VAL A 253 13.88 12.49 -1.26
CA VAL A 253 15.21 12.67 -0.66
C VAL A 253 16.21 11.77 -1.39
N PRO A 254 17.11 12.31 -2.22
CA PRO A 254 18.06 11.52 -2.99
C PRO A 254 19.32 11.18 -2.18
N MET A 255 19.82 9.96 -2.36
CA MET A 255 21.12 9.50 -1.88
C MET A 255 21.81 8.71 -3.00
N ILE A 256 23.13 8.88 -3.15
CA ILE A 256 23.90 8.14 -4.15
C ILE A 256 24.14 6.74 -3.62
N VAL A 257 23.83 5.70 -4.40
CA VAL A 257 24.19 4.31 -4.09
C VAL A 257 25.57 4.02 -4.66
N GLN A 258 26.42 3.31 -3.92
CA GLN A 258 27.67 2.78 -4.46
C GLN A 258 27.39 1.96 -5.73
N GLY A 259 28.05 2.32 -6.84
CA GLY A 259 27.74 1.77 -8.17
C GLY A 259 27.07 2.78 -9.12
N GLY A 260 26.77 3.99 -8.65
CA GLY A 260 26.38 5.13 -9.51
C GLY A 260 24.87 5.32 -9.69
N ALA A 261 24.04 4.55 -9.00
CA ALA A 261 22.59 4.73 -8.96
C ALA A 261 22.18 5.79 -7.92
N ILE A 262 20.93 6.26 -7.98
CA ILE A 262 20.34 7.15 -6.97
C ILE A 262 19.14 6.46 -6.34
N VAL A 263 19.16 6.32 -5.02
CA VAL A 263 17.96 5.96 -4.26
C VAL A 263 17.25 7.22 -3.80
N GLN A 264 15.94 7.27 -4.00
CA GLN A 264 15.07 8.35 -3.59
C GLN A 264 14.07 7.84 -2.56
N ILE A 265 14.02 8.51 -1.42
CA ILE A 265 13.17 8.15 -0.28
C ILE A 265 12.13 9.25 -0.06
N CYS A 266 10.87 8.89 0.17
CA CYS A 266 9.84 9.89 0.45
C CYS A 266 10.09 10.57 1.82
N SER A 267 10.06 11.91 1.84
CA SER A 267 10.21 12.71 3.06
C SER A 267 9.05 12.61 4.05
N ARG A 268 7.89 12.07 3.63
CA ARG A 268 6.69 11.99 4.48
C ARG A 268 6.72 10.76 5.39
N ARG A 269 6.66 10.98 6.70
CA ARG A 269 6.57 9.91 7.70
C ARG A 269 5.32 9.04 7.46
N GLY A 270 5.53 7.74 7.27
CA GLY A 270 4.48 6.75 7.01
C GLY A 270 4.23 6.46 5.54
N CYS A 271 4.84 7.21 4.61
CA CYS A 271 4.83 6.87 3.20
C CYS A 271 5.84 5.76 2.90
N ARG A 272 5.44 4.74 2.13
CA ARG A 272 6.27 3.59 1.76
C ARG A 272 6.84 3.68 0.33
N SER A 273 6.82 4.86 -0.27
CA SER A 273 7.26 5.03 -1.65
C SER A 273 8.75 5.41 -1.68
N HIS A 274 9.60 4.43 -1.97
CA HIS A 274 11.01 4.65 -2.31
C HIS A 274 11.24 4.21 -3.77
N MET A 275 12.16 4.88 -4.45
CA MET A 275 12.50 4.61 -5.85
C MET A 275 14.00 4.43 -5.97
N LEU A 276 14.46 3.38 -6.64
CA LEU A 276 15.84 3.22 -7.04
C LEU A 276 15.95 3.55 -8.52
N ASP A 277 16.65 4.64 -8.84
CA ASP A 277 16.94 5.06 -10.20
C ASP A 277 18.34 4.57 -10.59
N LEU A 278 18.39 3.64 -11.54
CA LEU A 278 19.63 3.04 -12.04
C LEU A 278 20.20 3.79 -13.27
N ASP A 279 19.42 4.69 -13.86
CA ASP A 279 19.78 5.45 -15.07
C ASP A 279 20.23 6.89 -14.74
N ALA A 280 20.04 7.32 -13.49
CA ALA A 280 20.52 8.60 -12.99
C ALA A 280 22.06 8.64 -12.92
N THR A 281 22.68 9.02 -14.03
CA THR A 281 24.05 9.53 -14.02
C THR A 281 24.11 10.70 -13.04
N ALA A 282 24.98 10.59 -12.02
CA ALA A 282 25.26 11.68 -11.10
C ALA A 282 25.60 12.93 -11.93
N VAL A 283 24.66 13.88 -12.00
CA VAL A 283 24.91 15.17 -12.63
C VAL A 283 25.93 15.87 -11.74
N THR A 284 27.18 15.87 -12.22
CA THR A 284 28.35 16.55 -11.67
C THR A 284 28.09 18.02 -11.36
#